data_AF-A0A6A1Q1A0-F1
#
_entry.id   AF-A0A6A1Q1A0-F1
#
_cell.length_a   1.000
_cell.length_b   1.000
_cell.length_c   1.000
_cell.angle_alpha   90.00
_cell.angle_beta   90.00
_cell.angle_gamma   90.00
#
_symmetry.space_group_name_H-M   'P 1'
#
loop_
_entity.id
_entity.type
_entity.pdbx_description
1 polymer ?
#
loop_
_entity_poly.entity_id
_entity_poly.type
_entity_poly.pdbx_seq_one_letter_code
_entity_poly.pdbx_strand_id
1 'polypeptide(L)'
;SSLLPLVLNTWPFKNAIEAVWRTVASGGSLLDAVEMITGIQKYFPKFFGAVIYSNVTGSYDAAYSKLPTFSQFSFIIYNFLKNSPTEEKVHCI
;
A
#
# COMPACT_ATOMS: atom_id res chain seq x y z
N SER A 1 -16.84 -5.76 18.01
CA SER A 1 -16.32 -5.10 16.80
C SER A 1 -14.98 -5.72 16.49
N SER A 2 -14.85 -6.51 15.42
CA SER A 2 -13.54 -7.00 14.96
C SER A 2 -12.96 -5.95 14.03
N LEU A 3 -11.81 -5.38 14.38
CA LEU A 3 -11.06 -4.55 13.45
C LEU A 3 -10.76 -5.42 12.23
N LEU A 4 -11.16 -4.98 11.04
CA LEU A 4 -10.74 -5.60 9.79
C LEU A 4 -9.50 -4.85 9.31
N PRO A 5 -8.61 -5.51 8.54
CA PRO A 5 -7.56 -4.79 7.88
C PRO A 5 -8.14 -3.64 7.03
N LEU A 6 -7.34 -2.63 6.73
CA LEU A 6 -7.73 -1.54 5.82
C LEU A 6 -6.69 -1.47 4.71
N VAL A 7 -7.18 -1.37 3.48
CA VAL A 7 -6.35 -1.18 2.29
C VAL A 7 -6.84 0.08 1.59
N LEU A 8 -5.94 1.03 1.37
CA LEU A 8 -6.24 2.33 0.75
C LEU A 8 -5.51 2.46 -0.58
N ASN A 9 -6.21 2.95 -1.60
CA ASN A 9 -5.64 3.39 -2.87
C ASN A 9 -6.05 4.83 -3.20
N THR A 10 -5.23 5.51 -4.00
CA THR A 10 -5.47 6.89 -4.44
C THR A 10 -5.90 6.98 -5.92
N TRP A 11 -6.35 5.87 -6.52
CA TRP A 11 -6.63 5.76 -7.96
C TRP A 11 -7.87 4.90 -8.28
N PRO A 12 -8.44 4.99 -9.49
CA PRO A 12 -9.70 4.31 -9.86
C PRO A 12 -9.54 2.84 -10.29
N PHE A 13 -8.51 2.12 -9.82
CA PHE A 13 -8.29 0.69 -10.13
C PHE A 13 -8.83 -0.21 -9.01
N LYS A 14 -10.16 -0.37 -8.99
CA LYS A 14 -10.87 -1.15 -7.95
C LYS A 14 -10.47 -2.63 -7.92
N ASN A 15 -10.25 -3.25 -9.08
CA ASN A 15 -9.87 -4.67 -9.15
C ASN A 15 -8.49 -4.92 -8.53
N ALA A 16 -7.56 -3.97 -8.69
CA ALA A 16 -6.23 -4.07 -8.11
C ALA A 16 -6.29 -4.02 -6.59
N ILE A 17 -7.12 -3.13 -6.02
CA ILE A 17 -7.24 -3.01 -4.57
C ILE A 17 -7.99 -4.19 -3.94
N GLU A 18 -8.96 -4.76 -4.65
CA GLU A 18 -9.64 -5.99 -4.24
C GLU A 18 -8.69 -7.18 -4.24
N ALA A 19 -7.80 -7.28 -5.23
CA ALA A 19 -6.80 -8.34 -5.29
C ALA A 19 -5.81 -8.23 -4.11
N VAL A 20 -5.31 -7.01 -3.83
CA VAL A 20 -4.45 -6.75 -2.66
C VAL A 20 -5.18 -7.10 -1.35
N TRP A 21 -6.44 -6.68 -1.21
CA TRP A 21 -7.27 -7.03 -0.06
C TRP A 21 -7.35 -8.54 0.14
N ARG A 22 -7.66 -9.30 -0.91
CA ARG A 22 -7.77 -10.76 -0.85
C ARG A 22 -6.45 -11.41 -0.43
N THR A 23 -5.33 -10.99 -1.02
CA THR A 23 -3.98 -11.48 -0.69
C THR A 23 -3.71 -11.31 0.80
N VAL A 24 -3.92 -10.10 1.32
CA VAL A 24 -3.60 -9.81 2.72
C VAL A 24 -4.61 -10.44 3.69
N ALA A 25 -5.90 -10.48 3.32
CA ALA A 25 -6.94 -11.16 4.09
C ALA A 25 -6.71 -12.68 4.19
N SER A 26 -6.06 -13.30 3.18
CA SER A 26 -5.66 -14.70 3.21
C SER A 26 -4.35 -14.98 3.97
N GLY A 27 -3.72 -13.96 4.56
CA GLY A 27 -2.44 -14.08 5.27
C GLY A 27 -1.20 -13.96 4.37
N GLY A 28 -1.37 -13.49 3.13
CA GLY A 28 -0.27 -13.16 2.22
C GLY A 28 0.53 -11.95 2.70
N SER A 29 1.75 -11.82 2.19
CA SER A 29 2.69 -10.77 2.57
C SER A 29 2.44 -9.46 1.82
N LEU A 30 3.00 -8.36 2.31
CA LEU A 30 2.96 -7.09 1.59
C LEU A 30 3.72 -7.17 0.26
N LEU A 31 4.77 -7.99 0.19
CA LEU A 31 5.55 -8.22 -1.03
C LEU A 31 4.66 -8.77 -2.15
N ASP A 32 3.79 -9.73 -1.82
CA ASP A 32 2.82 -10.32 -2.75
C ASP A 32 1.84 -9.28 -3.30
N ALA A 33 1.44 -8.31 -2.46
CA ALA A 33 0.61 -7.18 -2.87
C ALA A 33 1.38 -6.19 -3.77
N VAL A 34 2.66 -5.96 -3.51
CA VAL A 34 3.53 -5.09 -4.34
C VAL A 34 3.68 -5.67 -5.73
N GLU A 35 3.94 -6.97 -5.84
CA GLU A 35 4.09 -7.67 -7.13
C GLU A 35 2.85 -7.54 -8.01
N MET A 36 1.65 -7.49 -7.42
CA MET A 36 0.43 -7.23 -8.17
C MET A 36 0.37 -5.80 -8.74
N ILE A 37 0.84 -4.80 -7.99
CA ILE A 37 0.88 -3.39 -8.43
C ILE A 37 1.93 -3.21 -9.53
N THR A 38 3.11 -3.81 -9.39
CA THR A 38 4.16 -3.77 -10.42
C THR A 38 3.72 -4.49 -11.69
N GLY A 39 2.88 -5.52 -11.58
CA GLY A 39 2.22 -6.17 -12.72
C GLY A 39 1.41 -5.21 -13.61
N ILE A 40 0.82 -4.15 -13.03
CA ILE A 40 0.11 -3.09 -13.80
C ILE A 40 1.10 -2.29 -14.64
N GLN A 41 2.31 -2.03 -14.14
CA GLN A 41 3.33 -1.29 -14.87
C GLN A 41 3.79 -1.99 -16.15
N LYS A 42 3.66 -3.32 -16.23
CA LYS A 42 3.92 -4.07 -17.46
C LYS A 42 3.02 -3.62 -18.63
N TYR A 43 1.77 -3.27 -18.34
CA TYR A 43 0.80 -2.82 -19.34
C TYR A 43 0.70 -1.29 -19.41
N PHE A 44 1.02 -0.61 -18.31
CA PHE A 44 0.99 0.84 -18.19
C PHE A 44 2.35 1.35 -17.64
N PRO A 45 3.41 1.44 -18.46
CA PRO A 45 4.77 1.72 -17.99
C PRO A 45 4.98 3.11 -17.37
N LYS A 46 4.01 4.01 -17.53
CA LYS A 46 3.98 5.33 -16.88
C LYS A 46 3.06 5.37 -15.65
N PHE A 47 2.51 4.24 -15.26
CA PHE A 47 1.61 4.14 -14.11
C PHE A 47 2.38 4.39 -12.81
N PHE A 48 1.82 5.28 -12.01
CA PHE A 48 2.19 5.49 -10.62
C PHE A 48 1.04 5.06 -9.71
N GLY A 49 1.32 4.22 -8.73
CA GLY A 49 0.41 3.87 -7.65
C GLY A 49 1.16 3.45 -6.38
N ALA A 50 0.61 3.80 -5.22
CA ALA A 50 1.09 3.45 -3.88
C ALA A 50 -0.01 2.94 -2.93
N VAL A 51 0.06 1.69 -2.49
CA VAL A 51 -0.94 1.07 -1.60
C VAL A 51 -0.46 1.19 -0.17
N ILE A 52 -1.38 1.55 0.72
CA ILE A 52 -1.16 1.56 2.17
C ILE A 52 -2.08 0.51 2.77
N TYR A 53 -1.51 -0.33 3.63
CA TYR A 53 -2.19 -1.39 4.34
C TYR A 53 -2.06 -1.17 5.86
N SER A 54 -3.12 -1.46 6.61
CA SER A 54 -3.05 -1.64 8.06
C SER A 54 -3.76 -2.91 8.50
N ASN A 55 -3.17 -3.63 9.45
CA ASN A 55 -3.76 -4.82 10.04
C ASN A 55 -4.67 -4.48 11.23
N VAL A 56 -5.30 -5.50 11.79
CA VAL A 56 -6.25 -5.39 12.92
C VAL A 56 -5.60 -4.97 14.23
N THR A 57 -4.28 -5.12 14.35
CA THR A 57 -3.50 -4.69 15.53
C THR A 57 -2.97 -3.26 15.39
N GLY A 58 -3.27 -2.58 14.28
CA GLY A 58 -2.80 -1.22 13.99
C GLY A 58 -1.38 -1.14 13.43
N SER A 59 -0.75 -2.27 13.10
CA SER A 59 0.48 -2.27 12.31
C SER A 59 0.14 -1.86 10.88
N TYR A 60 1.00 -1.09 10.24
CA TYR A 60 0.79 -0.58 8.89
C TYR A 60 2.05 -0.74 8.05
N ASP A 61 1.86 -0.79 6.75
CA ASP A 61 2.94 -0.80 5.77
C ASP A 61 2.45 -0.21 4.44
N ALA A 62 3.37 0.13 3.55
CA ALA A 62 3.04 0.70 2.25
C ALA A 62 3.99 0.21 1.16
N ALA A 63 3.48 0.23 -0.07
CA ALA A 63 4.19 -0.19 -1.26
C ALA A 63 3.85 0.72 -2.41
N TYR A 64 4.76 0.92 -3.35
CA TYR A 64 4.48 1.74 -4.52
C TYR A 64 5.21 1.27 -5.77
N SER A 65 4.69 1.69 -6.91
CA SER A 65 5.21 1.39 -8.22
C SER A 65 6.36 2.34 -8.57
N LYS A 66 7.50 1.78 -8.99
CA LYS A 66 8.71 2.55 -9.29
C LYS A 66 8.54 3.41 -10.55
N LEU A 67 8.93 4.67 -10.50
CA LEU A 67 9.16 5.47 -11.71
C LEU A 67 10.60 5.99 -11.71
N PRO A 68 11.24 6.20 -12.88
CA PRO A 68 12.62 6.69 -12.96
C PRO A 68 12.83 8.03 -12.23
N THR A 69 11.79 8.85 -12.15
CA THR A 69 11.81 10.18 -11.50
C THR A 69 11.26 10.15 -10.06
N PHE A 70 10.90 8.97 -9.53
CA PHE A 70 10.24 8.83 -8.23
C PHE A 70 10.80 7.63 -7.46
N SER A 71 11.69 7.91 -6.51
CA SER A 71 12.44 6.91 -5.74
C SER A 71 12.00 6.77 -4.29
N GLN A 72 10.98 7.52 -3.87
CA GLN A 72 10.47 7.50 -2.50
C GLN A 72 8.99 7.83 -2.46
N PHE A 73 8.20 6.97 -1.81
CA PHE A 73 6.81 7.26 -1.48
C PHE A 73 6.72 7.69 -0.02
N SER A 74 6.01 8.79 0.24
CA SER A 74 5.78 9.31 1.60
C SER A 74 4.29 9.37 1.90
N PHE A 75 3.91 9.01 3.12
CA PHE A 75 2.53 9.01 3.59
C PHE A 75 2.46 9.48 5.05
N ILE A 76 1.31 9.96 5.49
CA ILE A 76 1.11 10.45 6.85
C ILE A 76 0.29 9.43 7.63
N ILE A 77 0.77 9.07 8.82
CA ILE A 77 0.06 8.24 9.79
C ILE A 77 -0.25 9.06 11.03
N TYR A 78 -1.50 8.96 11.49
CA TYR A 78 -1.91 9.44 12.80
C TYR A 78 -2.47 8.24 13.57
N ASN A 79 -1.80 7.87 14.66
CA ASN A 79 -2.25 6.84 15.59
C ASN A 79 -2.25 7.34 17.04
N PHE A 80 -2.92 6.60 17.92
CA PHE A 80 -3.01 6.92 19.35
C PHE A 80 -1.66 6.88 20.09
N LEU A 81 -0.65 6.16 19.56
CA LEU A 81 0.65 6.05 20.20
C LEU A 81 1.48 7.33 20.03
N LYS A 82 1.49 7.90 18.83
CA LYS A 82 2.27 9.12 18.51
C LYS A 82 1.49 10.41 18.83
N ASN A 83 0.15 10.32 18.92
CA ASN A 83 -0.78 11.41 19.18
C ASN A 83 -0.51 12.70 18.36
N SER A 84 0.07 12.53 17.18
CA SER A 84 0.48 13.57 16.25
C SER A 84 0.68 12.98 14.85
N PRO A 85 0.46 13.76 13.77
CA PRO A 85 0.72 13.29 12.40
C PRO A 85 2.21 13.01 12.21
N THR A 86 2.54 11.81 11.74
CA THR A 86 3.93 11.41 11.45
C THR A 86 4.07 11.05 9.98
N GLU A 87 5.08 11.61 9.32
CA GLU A 87 5.45 11.25 7.95
C GLU A 87 6.26 9.95 7.96
N GLU A 88 5.81 8.97 7.18
CA GLU A 88 6.46 7.69 6.95
C GLU A 88 6.94 7.63 5.49
N LYS A 89 8.08 6.97 5.27
CA LYS A 89 8.75 6.93 3.96
C LYS A 89 9.07 5.49 3.59
N VAL A 90 8.63 5.07 2.41
CA VAL A 90 8.99 3.77 1.84
C VAL A 90 9.96 3.99 0.69
N HIS A 91 11.11 3.33 0.78
CA HIS A 91 12.07 3.27 -0.32
C HIS A 91 11.67 2.17 -1.30
N CYS A 92 11.96 2.39 -2.58
CA CYS A 92 11.67 1.40 -3.62
C CYS A 92 12.46 0.12 -3.32
N ILE A 93 11.79 -1.04 -3.40
CA ILE A 93 12.46 -2.34 -3.48
C ILE A 93 13.02 -2.51 -4.91
#